data_AF-A0AB33L375-F1
#
_entry.id   AF-A0AB33L375-F1
#
_cell.length_a   1.000
_cell.length_b   1.000
_cell.length_c   1.000
_cell.angle_alpha   90.00
_cell.angle_beta   90.00
_cell.angle_gamma   90.00
#
_symmetry.space_group_name_H-M   'P 1'
#
loop_
_entity.id
_entity.type
_entity.pdbx_description
1 polymer ?
#
loop_
_entity_poly.entity_id
_entity_poly.type
_entity_poly.pdbx_seq_one_letter_code
_entity_poly.pdbx_strand_id
1 'polypeptide(L)'
;MTNNIAHLQPKVWSFVNRQLIKKAISEFSHELILTPEFILEETDGCIYLITSDNNEFTYQFKAKKYVLDHWLVDEKSIIKKIIYRMKFI
;
A
#
# COMPACT_ATOMS: atom_id res chain seq x y z
N MET A 1 7.98 18.15 30.62
CA MET A 1 7.59 17.73 29.25
C MET A 1 7.99 16.28 29.07
N THR A 2 7.08 15.44 28.60
CA THR A 2 7.23 13.97 28.51
C THR A 2 8.20 13.57 27.40
N ASN A 3 9.49 13.50 27.73
CA ASN A 3 10.59 13.11 26.82
C ASN A 3 10.34 11.74 26.14
N ASN A 4 9.52 10.88 26.77
CA ASN A 4 9.19 9.54 26.29
C ASN A 4 8.43 9.51 24.97
N ILE A 5 7.80 10.62 24.55
CA ILE A 5 7.08 10.73 23.26
C ILE A 5 7.72 11.70 22.27
N ALA A 6 8.91 12.23 22.59
CA ALA A 6 9.59 13.21 21.74
C ALA A 6 9.91 12.67 20.33
N HIS A 7 10.00 11.36 20.16
CA HIS A 7 10.23 10.69 18.88
C HIS A 7 8.99 10.65 17.96
N LEU A 8 7.78 10.91 18.50
CA LEU A 8 6.53 10.94 17.73
C LEU A 8 6.39 12.25 16.94
N GLN A 9 7.22 12.39 15.91
CA GLN A 9 7.20 13.54 15.02
C GLN A 9 6.40 13.21 13.75
N PRO A 10 5.55 14.12 13.22
CA PRO A 10 4.71 13.83 12.05
C PRO A 10 5.47 13.28 10.84
N LYS A 11 6.68 13.80 10.58
CA LYS A 11 7.55 13.32 9.48
C LYS A 11 8.03 11.89 9.70
N VAL A 12 8.46 11.57 10.92
CA VAL A 12 8.88 10.22 11.30
C VAL A 12 7.70 9.28 11.24
N TRP A 13 6.55 9.69 11.79
CA TRP A 13 5.32 8.91 11.80
C TRP A 13 4.84 8.57 10.38
N SER A 14 4.83 9.55 9.49
CA SER A 14 4.47 9.35 8.07
C SER A 14 5.41 8.37 7.37
N PHE A 15 6.72 8.49 7.60
CA PHE A 15 7.72 7.58 7.05
C PHE A 15 7.51 6.14 7.55
N VAL A 16 7.40 5.93 8.86
CA VAL A 16 7.27 4.57 9.42
C VAL A 16 5.94 3.92 9.04
N ASN A 17 4.84 4.70 8.93
CA ASN A 17 3.55 4.17 8.46
C ASN A 17 3.63 3.71 7.01
N ARG A 18 4.32 4.47 6.13
CA ARG A 18 4.53 4.06 4.75
C ARG A 18 5.35 2.76 4.66
N GLN A 19 6.40 2.62 5.47
CA GLN A 19 7.18 1.38 5.54
C GLN A 19 6.37 0.20 6.07
N LEU A 20 5.50 0.43 7.06
CA LEU A 20 4.63 -0.60 7.61
C LEU A 20 3.59 -1.06 6.59
N ILE A 21 2.96 -0.13 5.86
CA ILE A 21 2.00 -0.44 4.79
C ILE A 21 2.69 -1.23 3.67
N LYS A 22 3.91 -0.85 3.26
CA LYS A 22 4.71 -1.61 2.29
C LYS A 22 4.87 -3.07 2.71
N LYS A 23 5.26 -3.30 3.96
CA LYS A 23 5.41 -4.65 4.51
C LYS A 23 4.08 -5.38 4.55
N ALA A 24 3.03 -4.75 5.06
CA ALA A 24 1.70 -5.35 5.13
C ALA A 24 1.19 -5.78 3.75
N ILE A 25 1.31 -4.93 2.73
CA ILE A 25 0.95 -5.29 1.34
C ILE A 25 1.78 -6.48 0.87
N SER A 26 3.09 -6.48 1.08
CA SER A 26 3.98 -7.55 0.64
C SER A 26 3.65 -8.90 1.29
N GLU A 27 3.61 -8.96 2.62
CA GLU A 27 3.42 -10.20 3.38
C GLU A 27 1.99 -10.73 3.28
N PHE A 28 0.98 -9.85 3.37
CA PHE A 28 -0.41 -10.30 3.25
C PHE A 28 -0.76 -10.73 1.82
N SER A 29 -0.08 -10.20 0.80
CA SER A 29 -0.25 -10.72 -0.57
C SER A 29 0.44 -12.07 -0.75
N HIS A 30 1.61 -12.27 -0.11
CA HIS A 30 2.29 -13.57 -0.08
C HIS A 30 1.44 -14.65 0.63
N GLU A 31 0.78 -14.29 1.73
CA GLU A 31 -0.14 -15.19 2.46
C GLU A 31 -1.54 -15.28 1.83
N LEU A 32 -1.78 -14.64 0.69
CA LEU A 32 -3.07 -14.59 -0.03
C LEU A 32 -4.23 -14.00 0.79
N ILE A 33 -3.94 -13.28 1.87
CA ILE A 33 -4.93 -12.47 2.62
C ILE A 33 -5.37 -11.29 1.75
N LEU A 34 -4.43 -10.69 1.02
CA LEU A 34 -4.71 -9.70 -0.01
C LEU A 34 -4.49 -10.31 -1.39
N THR A 35 -5.35 -9.96 -2.34
CA THR A 35 -5.21 -10.36 -3.74
C THR A 35 -5.12 -9.12 -4.62
N PRO A 36 -3.94 -8.49 -4.75
CA PRO A 36 -3.81 -7.26 -5.55
C PRO A 36 -4.16 -7.50 -7.02
N GLU A 37 -5.02 -6.65 -7.56
CA GLU A 37 -5.44 -6.66 -8.95
C GLU A 37 -4.31 -6.10 -9.83
N PHE A 38 -3.92 -6.83 -10.88
CA PHE A 38 -2.97 -6.35 -11.87
C PHE A 38 -3.62 -5.27 -12.74
N ILE A 39 -2.95 -4.12 -12.89
CA ILE A 39 -3.45 -3.00 -13.69
C ILE A 39 -2.69 -2.89 -15.02
N LEU A 40 -1.36 -2.78 -14.96
CA LEU A 40 -0.51 -2.66 -16.14
C LEU A 40 0.94 -3.00 -15.82
N GLU A 41 1.72 -3.27 -16.86
CA GLU A 41 3.16 -3.46 -16.80
C GLU A 41 3.88 -2.13 -17.08
N GLU A 42 4.95 -1.85 -16.34
CA GLU A 42 5.89 -0.76 -16.59
C GLU A 42 7.32 -1.30 -16.74
N THR A 43 8.23 -0.47 -17.23
CA THR A 43 9.63 -0.80 -17.49
C THR A 43 10.39 -1.42 -16.30
N ASP A 44 9.89 -1.26 -15.07
CA ASP A 44 10.56 -1.75 -13.86
C ASP A 44 9.59 -2.41 -12.87
N GLY A 45 8.62 -3.18 -13.37
CA GLY A 45 7.63 -3.90 -12.55
C GLY A 45 6.20 -3.54 -12.94
N CYS A 46 5.22 -4.06 -12.21
CA CYS A 46 3.82 -3.89 -12.54
C CYS A 46 3.10 -3.00 -11.54
N ILE A 47 2.07 -2.31 -12.00
CA ILE A 47 1.14 -1.56 -11.15
C ILE A 47 0.02 -2.49 -10.71
N TYR A 48 -0.26 -2.46 -9.41
CA TYR A 48 -1.31 -3.22 -8.76
C TYR A 48 -2.26 -2.30 -8.00
N LEU A 49 -3.47 -2.81 -7.75
CA LEU A 49 -4.51 -2.13 -6.99
C LEU A 49 -5.09 -3.06 -5.92
N ILE A 50 -5.33 -2.52 -4.72
CA ILE A 50 -6.16 -3.13 -3.70
C ILE A 50 -7.33 -2.20 -3.43
N THR A 51 -8.55 -2.73 -3.46
CA THR A 51 -9.76 -2.02 -3.03
C THR A 51 -10.09 -2.45 -1.61
N SER A 52 -10.40 -1.50 -0.72
CA SER A 52 -10.83 -1.83 0.63
C SER A 52 -12.20 -2.51 0.63
N ASP A 53 -12.47 -3.39 1.61
CA ASP A 53 -13.72 -4.15 1.71
C ASP A 53 -15.00 -3.28 1.76
N ASN A 54 -14.87 -2.05 2.26
CA ASN A 54 -15.96 -1.09 2.31
C ASN A 54 -16.12 -0.25 1.02
N ASN A 55 -15.30 -0.51 -0.01
CA ASN A 55 -15.24 0.20 -1.28
C ASN A 55 -15.08 1.73 -1.16
N GLU A 56 -14.46 2.21 -0.08
CA GLU A 56 -14.19 3.64 0.12
C GLU A 56 -12.79 4.05 -0.34
N PHE A 57 -11.84 3.12 -0.33
CA PHE A 57 -10.45 3.41 -0.63
C PHE A 57 -9.86 2.45 -1.63
N THR A 58 -8.89 2.97 -2.39
CA THR A 58 -7.96 2.13 -3.15
C THR A 58 -6.52 2.41 -2.73
N TYR A 59 -5.70 1.38 -2.81
CA TYR A 59 -4.25 1.46 -2.68
C TYR A 59 -3.63 1.00 -3.99
N GLN A 60 -3.03 1.95 -4.72
CA GLN A 60 -2.25 1.67 -5.93
C GLN A 60 -0.78 1.65 -5.57
N PHE A 61 -0.02 0.68 -6.10
CA PHE A 61 1.42 0.57 -5.87
C PHE A 61 2.10 -0.20 -7.00
N LYS A 62 3.40 0.00 -7.13
CA LYS A 62 4.29 -0.73 -8.02
C LYS A 62 4.95 -1.89 -7.27
N ALA A 63 4.99 -3.06 -7.89
CA ALA A 63 5.70 -4.20 -7.35
C ALA A 63 6.32 -5.10 -8.42
N LYS A 64 7.32 -5.86 -8.00
CA LYS A 64 7.86 -7.02 -8.75
C LYS A 64 7.59 -8.29 -7.96
N LYS A 65 7.14 -9.33 -8.65
CA LYS A 65 7.00 -10.67 -8.07
C LYS A 65 8.26 -11.47 -8.33
N TYR A 66 8.77 -12.12 -7.29
CA TYR A 66 9.90 -13.03 -7.35
C TYR A 66 9.48 -14.46 -6.99
N VAL A 67 10.44 -15.37 -6.98
CA VAL A 67 10.26 -16.74 -6.49
C VAL A 67 9.71 -16.74 -5.06
N LEU A 68 9.06 -17.85 -4.68
CA LEU A 68 8.35 -17.99 -3.40
C LEU A 68 7.22 -16.96 -3.21
N ASP A 69 6.64 -16.48 -4.32
CA ASP A 69 5.62 -15.41 -4.33
C ASP A 69 6.03 -14.20 -3.49
N HIS A 70 7.31 -13.81 -3.55
CA HIS A 70 7.78 -12.64 -2.84
C HIS A 70 7.38 -11.37 -3.60
N TRP A 71 6.63 -10.49 -2.91
CA TRP A 71 6.19 -9.21 -3.44
C TRP A 71 7.15 -8.09 -3.05
N LEU A 72 8.02 -7.68 -3.97
CA LEU A 72 8.87 -6.51 -3.78
C LEU A 72 8.09 -5.24 -4.12
N VAL A 73 7.51 -4.60 -3.11
CA VAL A 73 6.72 -3.37 -3.22
C VAL A 73 7.62 -2.12 -3.09
N ASP A 74 7.49 -1.16 -4.00
CA ASP A 74 8.14 0.16 -3.89
C ASP A 74 7.33 1.08 -2.98
N GLU A 75 7.89 1.51 -1.83
CA GLU A 75 7.17 2.34 -0.87
C GLU A 75 6.74 3.69 -1.43
N LYS A 76 7.49 4.27 -2.36
CA LYS A 76 7.25 5.61 -2.89
C LYS A 76 6.08 5.62 -3.85
N SER A 77 5.84 4.47 -4.49
CA SER A 77 4.73 4.27 -5.42
C SER A 77 3.36 4.11 -4.73
N ILE A 78 3.33 3.87 -3.42
CA ILE A 78 2.07 3.60 -2.69
C ILE A 78 1.23 4.89 -2.61
N ILE A 79 0.05 4.85 -3.23
CA ILE A 79 -0.92 5.94 -3.24
C ILE A 79 -2.25 5.41 -2.73
N LYS A 80 -2.76 6.01 -1.66
CA LYS A 80 -4.12 5.80 -1.16
C LYS A 80 -5.06 6.84 -1.79
N LYS A 81 -6.15 6.40 -2.41
CA LYS A 81 -7.19 7.29 -3.00
C LYS A 81 -8.55 6.98 -2.38
N ILE A 82 -9.42 7.98 -2.35
CA ILE A 82 -10.84 7.80 -2.02
C ILE A 82 -11.59 7.47 -3.31
N ILE A 83 -12.48 6.48 -3.25
CA ILE A 83 -13.42 6.18 -4.33
C ILE A 83 -14.57 7.18 -4.21
N TYR A 84 -14.64 8.15 -5.14
CA TYR A 84 -15.78 9.06 -5.20
C TYR A 84 -17.01 8.29 -5.69
N ARG A 85 -17.98 8.05 -4.81
CA ARG A 85 -19.32 7.62 -5.23
C ARG A 85 -20.07 8.84 -5.74
N MET A 86 -20.38 8.89 -7.04
CA MET A 86 -21.48 9.75 -7.51
C MET A 86 -22.76 9.23 -6.83
N LYS A 87 -23.29 10.01 -5.89
CA LYS A 87 -24.65 9.81 -5.40
C LYS A 87 -25.58 10.08 -6.58
N PHE A 88 -26.13 9.03 -7.17
CA PHE A 88 -27.32 9.17 -8.00
C PHE A 88 -28.44 9.62 -7.05
N ILE A 89 -28.91 10.85 -7.28
CA ILE A 89 -30.15 11.40 -6.72
C ILE A 89 -31.30 10.86 -7.58
#